data_AF-A0A553QDA3-F1
#
_entry.id   AF-A0A553QDA3-F1
#
_cell.length_a   1.000
_cell.length_b   1.000
_cell.length_c   1.000
_cell.angle_alpha   90.00
_cell.angle_beta   90.00
_cell.angle_gamma   90.00
#
_symmetry.space_group_name_H-M   'P 1'
#
loop_
_entity.id
_entity.type
_entity.pdbx_description
1 polymer ?
#
loop_
_entity_poly.entity_id
_entity_poly.type
_entity_poly.pdbx_seq_one_letter_code
_entity_poly.pdbx_strand_id
1 'polypeptide(L)'
;LYSSFDFGRKWQLVHERVTPNRFYWSVTSLDKEFDLVHMEAYTPDGHCQYVTCRAQACSESSRTYPFSGFIEPNSLVVQDEYVFVQVATTGKASYYVSYQRETFLRIKLPKYSLPKDMHIVSTDQGQVFTAVQEWNQNDTYNLYISDPRGIYFTLALENVRTSRGLGGNSLIDLYQA
;
A
#
# COMPACT_ATOMS: atom_id res chain seq x y z
N LEU A 1 6.38 -17.52 1.56
CA LEU A 1 7.57 -16.68 1.33
C LEU A 1 8.80 -17.36 1.92
N TYR A 2 9.80 -17.60 1.09
CA TYR A 2 11.11 -18.12 1.49
C TYR A 2 12.18 -17.09 1.14
N SER A 3 13.25 -17.04 1.91
CA SER A 3 14.43 -16.20 1.65
C SER A 3 15.69 -17.04 1.64
N SER A 4 16.69 -16.60 0.88
CA SER A 4 18.01 -17.22 0.78
C SER A 4 19.09 -16.14 0.78
N PHE A 5 20.14 -16.37 1.56
CA PHE A 5 21.28 -15.44 1.72
C PHE A 5 22.58 -15.99 1.15
N ASP A 6 22.56 -17.22 0.65
CA ASP A 6 23.68 -17.93 0.06
C ASP A 6 23.45 -18.19 -1.43
N PHE A 7 22.86 -17.19 -2.11
CA PHE A 7 22.56 -17.23 -3.55
C PHE A 7 21.70 -18.44 -3.96
N GLY A 8 20.70 -18.80 -3.15
CA GLY A 8 19.73 -19.85 -3.45
C GLY A 8 20.19 -21.26 -3.08
N ARG A 9 21.29 -21.42 -2.34
CA ARG A 9 21.78 -22.75 -1.92
C ARG A 9 20.99 -23.30 -0.73
N LYS A 10 20.58 -22.45 0.20
CA LYS A 10 19.71 -22.77 1.34
C LYS A 10 18.54 -21.79 1.37
N TRP A 11 17.39 -22.33 1.74
CA TRP A 11 16.14 -21.58 1.82
C TRP A 11 15.61 -21.64 3.24
N GLN A 12 15.20 -20.49 3.75
CA GLN A 12 14.56 -20.37 5.05
C GLN A 12 13.14 -19.86 4.86
N LEU A 13 12.19 -20.49 5.55
CA LEU A 13 10.80 -20.05 5.57
C LEU A 13 10.69 -18.73 6.32
N VAL A 14 10.12 -17.71 5.69
CA VAL A 14 9.84 -16.41 6.32
C VAL A 14 8.40 -16.39 6.83
N HIS A 15 7.44 -16.73 5.97
CA HIS A 15 6.02 -16.74 6.32
C HIS A 15 5.21 -17.59 5.33
N GLU A 16 4.22 -18.34 5.82
CA GLU A 16 3.45 -19.29 5.01
C GLU A 16 2.30 -18.63 4.24
N ARG A 17 1.57 -17.72 4.89
CA ARG A 17 0.31 -17.14 4.40
C ARG A 17 0.44 -15.73 3.83
N VAL A 18 1.52 -15.44 3.10
CA VAL A 18 1.73 -14.12 2.46
C VAL A 18 0.82 -13.98 1.24
N THR A 19 0.17 -12.84 1.08
CA THR A 19 -0.64 -12.56 -0.11
C THR A 19 0.27 -12.49 -1.36
N PRO A 20 -0.13 -13.10 -2.49
CA PRO A 20 0.66 -13.07 -3.72
C PRO A 20 1.05 -11.64 -4.12
N ASN A 21 2.32 -11.42 -4.47
CA ASN A 21 2.87 -10.14 -4.91
C ASN A 21 2.72 -8.95 -3.93
N ARG A 22 2.41 -9.22 -2.65
CA ARG A 22 2.27 -8.18 -1.60
C ARG A 22 3.37 -8.30 -0.55
N PHE A 23 4.61 -8.30 -1.02
CA PHE A 23 5.78 -8.20 -0.18
C PHE A 23 6.76 -7.18 -0.77
N TYR A 24 7.44 -6.44 0.10
CA TYR A 24 8.34 -5.36 -0.27
C TYR A 24 9.60 -5.44 0.59
N TRP A 25 10.75 -5.18 -0.03
CA TRP A 25 12.00 -5.08 0.69
C TRP A 25 12.11 -3.76 1.43
N SER A 26 12.97 -3.76 2.46
CA SER A 26 13.39 -2.56 3.15
C SER A 26 13.88 -1.47 2.18
N VAL A 27 13.61 -0.22 2.52
CA VAL A 27 14.17 0.94 1.84
C VAL A 27 15.41 1.39 2.61
N THR A 28 16.54 1.42 1.91
CA THR A 28 17.82 1.87 2.48
C THR A 28 17.66 3.27 3.06
N SER A 29 18.20 3.52 4.26
CA SER A 29 18.15 4.77 5.03
C SER A 29 16.86 5.08 5.81
N LEU A 30 15.75 4.37 5.55
CA LEU A 30 14.49 4.55 6.30
C LEU A 30 14.25 3.42 7.29
N ASP A 31 14.37 2.18 6.81
CA ASP A 31 14.09 1.01 7.61
C ASP A 31 15.28 0.67 8.51
N LYS A 32 15.00 0.31 9.77
CA LYS A 32 16.02 0.06 10.79
C LYS A 32 16.95 -1.11 10.46
N GLU A 33 16.47 -2.06 9.66
CA GLU A 33 17.13 -3.31 9.36
C GLU A 33 17.17 -3.52 7.84
N PHE A 34 18.36 -3.79 7.29
CA PHE A 34 18.55 -3.96 5.84
C PHE A 34 17.84 -5.20 5.29
N ASP A 35 17.65 -6.24 6.10
CA ASP A 35 16.97 -7.47 5.73
C ASP A 35 15.48 -7.49 6.15
N LEU A 36 14.92 -6.32 6.51
CA LEU A 36 13.50 -6.19 6.80
C LEU A 36 12.68 -6.45 5.53
N VAL A 37 11.63 -7.25 5.69
CA VAL A 37 10.60 -7.46 4.67
C VAL A 37 9.26 -7.00 5.21
N HIS A 38 8.58 -6.19 4.42
CA HIS A 38 7.20 -5.79 4.60
C HIS A 38 6.34 -6.81 3.87
N MET A 39 5.34 -7.38 4.54
CA MET A 39 4.48 -8.38 3.94
C MET A 39 3.05 -8.23 4.40
N GLU A 40 2.14 -8.45 3.47
CA GLU A 40 0.73 -8.65 3.74
C GLU A 40 0.50 -10.15 3.96
N ALA A 41 -0.09 -10.53 5.08
CA ALA A 41 -0.29 -11.94 5.42
C ALA A 41 -1.64 -12.22 6.06
N TYR A 42 -2.19 -13.40 5.78
CA TYR A 42 -3.42 -13.89 6.40
C TYR A 42 -3.14 -14.55 7.75
N THR A 43 -3.97 -14.21 8.73
CA THR A 43 -4.08 -14.92 10.00
C THR A 43 -4.77 -16.27 9.80
N PRO A 44 -4.62 -17.22 10.74
CA PRO A 44 -5.38 -18.47 10.72
C PRO A 44 -6.91 -18.25 10.64
N ASP A 45 -7.40 -17.14 11.18
CA ASP A 45 -8.82 -16.77 11.20
C ASP A 45 -9.32 -16.16 9.88
N GLY A 46 -8.45 -16.04 8.86
CA GLY A 46 -8.80 -15.52 7.54
C GLY A 46 -8.77 -13.99 7.43
N HIS A 47 -8.32 -13.28 8.46
CA HIS A 47 -8.12 -11.84 8.40
C HIS A 47 -6.74 -11.50 7.82
N CYS A 48 -6.61 -10.32 7.21
CA CYS A 48 -5.35 -9.88 6.60
C CYS A 48 -4.65 -8.84 7.49
N GLN A 49 -3.33 -8.95 7.63
CA GLN A 49 -2.51 -8.08 8.48
C GLN A 49 -1.25 -7.63 7.75
N TYR A 50 -0.79 -6.42 8.10
CA TYR A 50 0.51 -5.92 7.72
C TYR A 50 1.55 -6.36 8.75
N VAL A 51 2.52 -7.16 8.29
CA VAL A 51 3.57 -7.73 9.11
C VAL A 51 4.93 -7.29 8.59
N THR A 52 5.81 -6.91 9.50
CA THR A 52 7.23 -6.67 9.21
C THR A 52 8.10 -7.66 9.97
N CYS A 53 9.15 -8.15 9.30
CA CYS A 53 10.01 -9.17 9.87
C CYS A 53 11.39 -9.15 9.21
N ARG A 54 12.43 -9.59 9.92
CA ARG A 54 13.73 -9.86 9.28
C ARG A 54 13.69 -11.16 8.50
N ALA A 55 14.08 -11.12 7.24
CA ALA A 55 14.09 -12.30 6.40
C ALA A 55 15.01 -13.42 6.92
N GLN A 56 16.10 -13.11 7.65
CA GLN A 56 16.98 -14.12 8.27
C GLN A 56 16.46 -14.70 9.58
N ALA A 57 15.65 -13.94 10.30
CA ALA A 57 15.31 -14.23 11.68
C ALA A 57 13.81 -14.04 11.89
N CYS A 58 12.99 -14.57 10.99
CA CYS A 58 11.55 -14.45 11.10
C CYS A 58 10.93 -15.57 11.92
N SER A 59 10.92 -15.39 13.24
CA SER A 59 10.11 -16.17 14.17
C SER A 59 8.79 -15.47 14.47
N GLU A 60 7.83 -16.17 15.07
CA GLU A 60 6.56 -15.54 15.51
C GLU A 60 6.80 -14.39 16.51
N SER A 61 7.81 -14.53 17.37
CA SER A 61 8.20 -13.52 18.37
C SER A 61 8.92 -12.31 17.79
N SER A 62 9.54 -12.42 16.61
CA SER A 62 10.25 -11.32 15.96
C SER A 62 9.36 -10.52 15.00
N ARG A 63 8.13 -11.01 14.74
CA ARG A 63 7.18 -10.32 13.87
C ARG A 63 6.69 -9.05 14.55
N THR A 64 6.66 -7.99 13.77
CA THR A 64 6.14 -6.69 14.18
C THR A 64 4.91 -6.36 13.34
N TYR A 65 3.97 -5.63 13.94
CA TYR A 65 2.70 -5.26 13.32
C TYR A 65 2.58 -3.74 13.32
N PRO A 66 3.08 -3.05 12.28
CA PRO A 66 3.12 -1.60 12.28
C PRO A 66 1.72 -0.94 12.23
N PHE A 67 0.71 -1.65 11.72
CA PHE A 67 -0.67 -1.21 11.74
C PHE A 67 -1.46 -1.97 12.81
N SER A 68 -2.11 -1.23 13.72
CA SER A 68 -2.95 -1.81 14.76
C SER A 68 -4.32 -2.19 14.20
N GLY A 69 -4.45 -3.38 13.62
CA GLY A 69 -5.71 -3.91 13.12
C GLY A 69 -5.57 -4.82 11.92
N PHE A 70 -6.71 -5.14 11.32
CA PHE A 70 -6.77 -5.87 10.06
C PHE A 70 -6.85 -4.89 8.90
N ILE A 71 -6.16 -5.23 7.82
CA ILE A 71 -6.17 -4.49 6.55
C ILE A 71 -6.99 -5.28 5.52
N GLU A 72 -7.41 -4.60 4.47
CA GLU A 72 -8.02 -5.27 3.33
C GLU A 72 -6.96 -6.07 2.55
N PRO A 73 -7.30 -7.26 2.04
CA PRO A 73 -6.42 -7.99 1.15
C PRO A 73 -6.04 -7.17 -0.08
N ASN A 74 -4.81 -7.35 -0.56
CA ASN A 74 -4.24 -6.62 -1.69
C ASN A 74 -4.21 -5.09 -1.50
N SER A 75 -4.12 -4.60 -0.27
CA SER A 75 -4.10 -3.16 0.01
C SER A 75 -2.72 -2.63 0.38
N LEU A 76 -1.79 -3.48 0.81
CA LEU A 76 -0.46 -3.03 1.22
C LEU A 76 0.33 -2.50 0.01
N VAL A 77 0.80 -1.26 0.12
CA VAL A 77 1.73 -0.61 -0.81
C VAL A 77 2.86 0.03 0.00
N VAL A 78 4.10 -0.36 -0.29
CA VAL A 78 5.30 0.25 0.29
C VAL A 78 6.10 0.86 -0.85
N GLN A 79 6.19 2.19 -0.87
CA GLN A 79 6.87 2.92 -1.94
C GLN A 79 7.56 4.14 -1.35
N ASP A 80 8.87 4.25 -1.59
CA ASP A 80 9.72 5.32 -1.05
C ASP A 80 9.55 5.49 0.48
N GLU A 81 9.25 6.71 0.92
CA GLU A 81 9.02 7.07 2.32
C GLU A 81 7.62 6.69 2.83
N TYR A 82 6.74 6.20 1.97
CA TYR A 82 5.33 5.99 2.27
C TYR A 82 4.95 4.52 2.37
N VAL A 83 4.04 4.22 3.30
CA VAL A 83 3.34 2.95 3.39
C VAL A 83 1.84 3.22 3.41
N PHE A 84 1.10 2.58 2.52
CA PHE A 84 -0.35 2.71 2.43
C PHE A 84 -1.03 1.39 2.77
N VAL A 85 -2.15 1.49 3.47
CA VAL A 85 -3.04 0.37 3.77
C VAL A 85 -4.49 0.81 3.67
N GLN A 86 -5.37 -0.13 3.34
CA GLN A 86 -6.82 0.08 3.32
C GLN A 86 -7.46 -0.75 4.43
N VAL A 87 -8.51 -0.22 5.03
CA VAL A 87 -9.33 -0.91 6.03
C VAL A 87 -10.79 -0.77 5.62
N ALA A 88 -11.50 -1.89 5.46
CA ALA A 88 -12.95 -1.85 5.29
C ALA A 88 -13.62 -1.73 6.67
N THR A 89 -14.42 -0.68 6.84
CA THR A 89 -15.28 -0.51 8.00
C THR A 89 -16.71 -0.51 7.50
N THR A 90 -17.48 -1.58 7.79
CA THR A 90 -18.93 -1.73 7.53
C THR A 90 -19.49 -0.79 6.44
N GLY A 91 -19.18 -1.10 5.17
CA GLY A 91 -19.69 -0.37 3.99
C GLY A 91 -18.84 0.80 3.49
N LYS A 92 -17.73 1.14 4.15
CA LYS A 92 -16.81 2.20 3.70
C LYS A 92 -15.35 1.79 3.84
N ALA A 93 -14.58 1.92 2.77
CA ALA A 93 -13.13 1.82 2.80
C ALA A 93 -12.52 3.09 3.43
N SER A 94 -11.59 2.93 4.36
CA SER A 94 -10.74 3.99 4.89
C SER A 94 -9.29 3.70 4.53
N TYR A 95 -8.59 4.71 4.05
CA TYR A 95 -7.20 4.62 3.65
C TYR A 95 -6.31 5.26 4.71
N TYR A 96 -5.17 4.64 4.97
CA TYR A 96 -4.17 5.11 5.92
C TYR A 96 -2.81 5.19 5.26
N VAL A 97 -2.03 6.17 5.68
CA VAL A 97 -0.65 6.39 5.26
C VAL A 97 0.27 6.41 6.47
N SER A 98 1.47 5.88 6.31
CA SER A 98 2.60 6.07 7.21
C SER A 98 3.72 6.71 6.41
N TYR A 99 4.17 7.89 6.85
CA TYR A 99 5.30 8.62 6.28
C TYR A 99 6.53 8.38 7.16
N GLN A 100 7.68 8.08 6.56
CA GLN A 100 8.94 7.77 7.27
C GLN A 100 8.80 6.69 8.35
N ARG A 101 7.91 5.71 8.10
CA ARG A 101 7.61 4.60 9.03
C ARG A 101 7.08 5.06 10.39
N GLU A 102 6.49 6.25 10.46
CA GLU A 102 5.77 6.74 11.64
C GLU A 102 4.41 6.02 11.82
N THR A 103 3.64 6.43 12.83
CA THR A 103 2.29 5.91 13.06
C THR A 103 1.38 6.17 11.87
N PHE A 104 0.48 5.21 11.60
CA PHE A 104 -0.48 5.35 10.53
C PHE A 104 -1.50 6.45 10.82
N LEU A 105 -1.69 7.33 9.85
CA LEU A 105 -2.67 8.40 9.89
C LEU A 105 -3.68 8.19 8.78
N ARG A 106 -4.94 8.51 9.08
CA ARG A 106 -6.03 8.38 8.12
C ARG A 106 -5.91 9.46 7.04
N ILE A 107 -5.98 9.03 5.79
CA ILE A 107 -6.01 9.91 4.62
C ILE A 107 -7.30 10.74 4.64
N LYS A 108 -7.16 12.03 4.34
CA LYS A 108 -8.23 13.01 4.29
C LYS A 108 -8.41 13.53 2.87
N LEU A 109 -9.46 13.02 2.24
CA LEU A 109 -9.97 13.55 0.98
C LEU A 109 -10.95 14.71 1.23
N PRO A 110 -11.23 15.56 0.22
CA PRO A 110 -12.24 16.60 0.31
C PRO A 110 -13.61 16.10 0.79
N LYS A 111 -14.38 16.93 1.51
CA LYS A 111 -15.63 16.52 2.17
C LYS A 111 -16.68 15.93 1.22
N TYR A 112 -16.66 16.34 -0.04
CA TYR A 112 -17.64 15.94 -1.05
C TYR A 112 -17.21 14.73 -1.87
N SER A 113 -15.93 14.35 -1.81
CA SER A 113 -15.44 13.16 -2.51
C SER A 113 -15.75 11.92 -1.69
N LEU A 114 -16.54 11.01 -2.26
CA LEU A 114 -16.79 9.69 -1.68
C LEU A 114 -15.98 8.66 -2.48
N PRO A 115 -14.82 8.21 -1.98
CA PRO A 115 -13.99 7.26 -2.70
C PRO A 115 -14.68 5.89 -2.75
N LYS A 116 -14.82 5.36 -3.96
CA LYS A 116 -15.16 3.96 -4.21
C LYS A 116 -13.88 3.11 -4.24
N ASP A 117 -12.85 3.60 -4.90
CA ASP A 117 -11.53 2.97 -5.02
C ASP A 117 -10.43 4.05 -5.08
N MET A 118 -9.23 3.71 -4.62
CA MET A 118 -8.07 4.61 -4.59
C MET A 118 -6.80 3.84 -4.99
N HIS A 119 -6.05 4.40 -5.93
CA HIS A 119 -4.77 3.86 -6.39
C HIS A 119 -3.65 4.87 -6.20
N ILE A 120 -2.51 4.40 -5.69
CA ILE A 120 -1.29 5.20 -5.63
C ILE A 120 -0.64 5.17 -7.01
N VAL A 121 -0.47 6.33 -7.62
CA VAL A 121 0.07 6.50 -8.97
C VAL A 121 1.57 6.79 -8.90
N SER A 122 1.96 7.72 -8.03
CA SER A 122 3.34 8.12 -7.84
C SER A 122 3.54 8.66 -6.43
N THR A 123 4.75 8.52 -5.91
CA THR A 123 5.22 9.09 -4.63
C THR A 123 6.48 9.93 -4.83
N ASP A 124 6.69 10.40 -6.06
CA ASP A 124 7.88 11.15 -6.43
C ASP A 124 7.91 12.55 -5.82
N GLN A 125 9.12 13.07 -5.62
CA GLN A 125 9.36 14.45 -5.17
C GLN A 125 8.73 14.82 -3.81
N GLY A 126 8.46 13.83 -2.96
CA GLY A 126 7.93 14.06 -1.61
C GLY A 126 6.45 14.46 -1.62
N GLN A 127 5.69 14.08 -2.65
CA GLN A 127 4.23 14.19 -2.69
C GLN A 127 3.63 12.89 -3.25
N VAL A 128 2.39 12.61 -2.86
CA VAL A 128 1.67 11.41 -3.30
C VAL A 128 0.64 11.82 -4.32
N PHE A 129 0.75 11.26 -5.53
CA PHE A 129 -0.27 11.29 -6.54
C PHE A 129 -1.14 10.05 -6.42
N THR A 130 -2.44 10.25 -6.30
CA THR A 130 -3.41 9.17 -6.21
C THR A 130 -4.56 9.39 -7.18
N ALA A 131 -5.02 8.31 -7.80
CA ALA A 131 -6.22 8.29 -8.59
C ALA A 131 -7.36 7.73 -7.74
N VAL A 132 -8.42 8.50 -7.57
CA VAL A 132 -9.60 8.11 -6.80
C VAL A 132 -10.78 8.03 -7.75
N GLN A 133 -11.44 6.88 -7.75
CA GLN A 133 -12.75 6.74 -8.39
C GLN A 133 -13.82 7.12 -7.40
N GLU A 134 -14.62 8.14 -7.71
CA GLU A 134 -15.77 8.51 -6.89
C GLU A 134 -17.01 7.65 -7.20
N TRP A 135 -17.91 7.50 -6.23
CA TRP A 135 -19.14 6.70 -6.41
C TRP A 135 -20.09 7.21 -7.50
N ASN A 136 -20.04 8.50 -7.80
CA ASN A 136 -20.87 9.16 -8.83
C ASN A 136 -20.25 9.08 -10.24
N GLN A 137 -19.03 8.59 -10.38
CA GLN A 137 -18.29 8.55 -11.65
C GLN A 137 -18.32 7.15 -12.27
N ASN A 138 -18.58 7.08 -13.57
CA ASN A 138 -18.46 5.86 -14.37
C ASN A 138 -17.16 5.91 -15.19
N ASP A 139 -16.26 4.95 -14.94
CA ASP A 139 -15.00 4.72 -15.67
C ASP A 139 -14.02 5.90 -15.76
N THR A 140 -14.22 6.92 -14.93
CA THR A 140 -13.33 8.06 -14.77
C THR A 140 -12.74 8.07 -13.38
N TYR A 141 -11.50 8.56 -13.27
CA TYR A 141 -10.80 8.76 -12.01
C TYR A 141 -10.43 10.24 -11.87
N ASN A 142 -10.49 10.74 -10.65
CA ASN A 142 -9.96 12.05 -10.29
C ASN A 142 -8.55 11.85 -9.73
N LEU A 143 -7.60 12.64 -10.21
CA LEU A 143 -6.25 12.69 -9.66
C LEU A 143 -6.21 13.69 -8.51
N TYR A 144 -5.64 13.24 -7.41
CA TYR A 144 -5.35 14.05 -6.24
C TYR A 144 -3.86 14.07 -5.97
N ILE A 145 -3.41 15.20 -5.44
CA ILE A 145 -2.05 15.42 -4.95
C ILE A 145 -2.10 15.66 -3.45
N SER A 146 -1.17 15.04 -2.71
CA SER A 146 -1.08 15.16 -1.27
C SER A 146 -0.18 16.30 -0.78
N ASP A 147 -0.29 16.61 0.51
CA ASP A 147 0.79 17.25 1.27
C ASP A 147 2.00 16.32 1.42
N PRO A 148 3.17 16.81 1.89
CA PRO A 148 4.37 15.98 1.97
C PRO A 148 4.26 14.74 2.84
N ARG A 149 3.33 14.71 3.81
CA ARG A 149 3.11 13.53 4.65
C ARG A 149 2.12 12.52 4.06
N GLY A 150 1.51 12.82 2.91
CA GLY A 150 0.54 11.94 2.27
C GLY A 150 -0.83 11.90 2.96
N ILE A 151 -1.18 12.88 3.80
CA ILE A 151 -2.37 12.86 4.66
C ILE A 151 -3.52 13.65 4.01
N TYR A 152 -3.24 14.86 3.54
CA TYR A 152 -4.24 15.79 3.02
C TYR A 152 -4.16 15.85 1.51
N PHE A 153 -5.26 15.50 0.85
CA PHE A 153 -5.32 15.45 -0.61
C PHE A 153 -6.15 16.60 -1.18
N THR A 154 -5.65 17.16 -2.28
CA THR A 154 -6.31 18.20 -3.06
C THR A 154 -6.47 17.72 -4.51
N LEU A 155 -7.54 18.14 -5.16
CA LEU A 155 -7.84 17.75 -6.53
C LEU A 155 -6.82 18.40 -7.47
N ALA A 156 -6.16 17.58 -8.30
CA ALA A 156 -5.19 18.02 -9.30
C ALA A 156 -5.79 17.99 -10.72
N LEU A 157 -6.52 16.92 -11.07
CA LEU A 157 -7.15 16.76 -12.37
C LEU A 157 -8.43 15.93 -12.27
N GLU A 158 -9.49 16.34 -12.96
CA GLU A 158 -10.76 15.62 -12.99
C GLU A 158 -10.92 14.75 -14.24
N ASN A 159 -11.73 13.71 -14.13
CA ASN A 159 -12.25 12.92 -15.26
C ASN A 159 -11.16 12.29 -16.14
N VAL A 160 -10.08 11.79 -15.52
CA VAL A 160 -9.03 11.06 -16.22
C VAL A 160 -9.58 9.70 -16.64
N ARG A 161 -9.45 9.40 -17.93
CA ARG A 161 -9.89 8.13 -18.49
C ARG A 161 -8.85 7.06 -18.18
N THR A 162 -9.34 5.91 -17.73
CA THR A 162 -8.51 4.71 -17.56
C THR A 162 -8.72 3.79 -18.74
N SER A 163 -7.63 3.27 -19.30
CA SER A 163 -7.71 2.15 -20.23
C SER A 163 -7.45 0.87 -19.43
N ARG A 164 -8.45 -0.02 -19.38
CA ARG A 164 -8.28 -1.31 -18.72
C ARG A 164 -7.52 -2.23 -19.67
N GLY A 165 -6.27 -2.56 -19.33
CA GLY A 165 -5.49 -3.53 -20.10
C GLY A 165 -6.11 -4.93 -20.02
N LEU A 166 -5.79 -5.78 -20.99
CA LEU A 166 -6.32 -7.15 -21.12
C LEU A 166 -6.07 -8.05 -19.89
N GLY A 167 -5.17 -7.66 -18.99
CA GLY A 167 -4.83 -8.38 -17.75
C GLY A 167 -5.54 -7.89 -16.47
N GLY A 168 -6.53 -7.01 -16.57
CA GLY A 168 -7.21 -6.43 -15.39
C GLY A 168 -6.43 -5.30 -14.69
N ASN A 169 -5.21 -5.00 -15.15
CA ASN A 169 -4.45 -3.83 -14.72
C ASN A 169 -5.05 -2.57 -15.37
N SER A 170 -5.54 -1.64 -14.54
CA SER A 170 -6.00 -0.33 -14.99
C SER A 170 -4.79 0.56 -15.30
N LEU A 171 -4.62 0.94 -16.56
CA LEU A 171 -3.65 1.96 -16.98
C LEU A 171 -4.35 3.33 -16.89
N ILE A 172 -3.81 4.21 -16.06
CA ILE A 172 -4.23 5.61 -16.02
C ILE A 172 -3.48 6.31 -17.13
N ASP A 173 -4.22 6.81 -18.12
CA ASP A 173 -3.63 7.47 -19.26
C ASP A 173 -3.25 8.90 -18.88
N LEU A 174 -1.96 9.08 -18.53
CA LEU A 174 -1.35 10.36 -18.17
C LEU A 174 -0.53 10.91 -19.34
N TYR A 175 -1.02 10.83 -20.58
CA TYR A 175 -0.42 11.62 -21.65
C TYR A 175 -1.07 13.00 -21.68
N GLN A 176 -0.29 14.00 -21.30
CA GLN A 176 -0.61 15.41 -21.52
C GLN A 176 -0.70 15.67 -23.04
N ALA A 177 -1.74 16.38 -23.45
CA ALA A 177 -1.92 16.90 -24.82
C ALA A 177 -0.88 17.96 -25.18
#